data_AF-A0A8B7DE10-F1
#
_entry.id   AF-A0A8B7DE10-F1
#
_cell.length_a   1.000
_cell.length_b   1.000
_cell.length_c   1.000
_cell.angle_alpha   90.00
_cell.angle_beta   90.00
_cell.angle_gamma   90.00
#
_symmetry.space_group_name_H-M   'P 1'
#
loop_
_entity.id
_entity.type
_entity.pdbx_description
1 polymer ?
#
loop_
_entity_poly.entity_id
_entity_poly.type
_entity_poly.pdbx_seq_one_letter_code
_entity_poly.pdbx_strand_id
1 'polypeptide(L)'
;MILIDKLHDTVCNPKLVQTVNSSHDTFVSLWNILHEILLKLNYDVNLVKDIESGDLDKLTSCRHSLLTIQLQVLLDECKELDKSTSMNGLAVSKLISDYNETISKQENGFSDDQFSIKAKSLQDSIALVMQLLSLIKSSISELTSDIPFWKGKNIEGDIIIYEEKLSKIRNQINEQTRELGEIFHSTSLDIVKIKERLHFQEDNIHIVHRQRSTSSQSLKDTVS
;
A
#
# COMPACT_ATOMS: atom_id res chain seq x y z
N MET A 1 4.98 -29.43 5.63
CA MET A 1 4.40 -28.17 5.13
C MET A 1 3.67 -27.43 6.25
N ILE A 2 2.50 -27.86 6.72
CA ILE A 2 1.67 -27.13 7.72
C ILE A 2 2.43 -26.61 8.96
N LEU A 3 3.38 -27.37 9.49
CA LEU A 3 4.13 -26.96 10.69
C LEU A 3 5.18 -25.88 10.41
N ILE A 4 5.83 -25.93 9.24
CA ILE A 4 6.85 -24.96 8.80
C ILE A 4 6.16 -23.65 8.43
N ASP A 5 5.02 -23.73 7.72
CA ASP A 5 4.22 -22.56 7.35
C ASP A 5 3.71 -21.84 8.61
N LYS A 6 3.21 -22.60 9.61
CA LYS A 6 2.83 -22.03 10.91
C LYS A 6 4.01 -21.45 11.69
N LEU A 7 5.19 -22.07 11.61
CA LEU A 7 6.37 -21.54 12.27
C LEU A 7 6.74 -20.20 11.62
N HIS A 8 6.83 -20.17 10.28
CA HIS A 8 7.10 -18.98 9.48
C HIS A 8 6.09 -17.85 9.80
N ASP A 9 4.79 -18.14 9.79
CA ASP A 9 3.74 -17.18 10.16
C ASP A 9 3.91 -16.65 11.59
N THR A 10 4.43 -17.48 12.50
CA THR A 10 4.70 -17.08 13.88
C THR A 10 5.94 -16.19 13.97
N VAL A 11 7.05 -16.53 13.30
CA VAL A 11 8.29 -15.72 13.35
C VAL A 11 8.16 -14.41 12.58
N CYS A 12 7.39 -14.40 11.49
CA CYS A 12 7.10 -13.20 10.70
C CYS A 12 5.98 -12.34 11.30
N ASN A 13 5.43 -12.72 12.46
CA ASN A 13 4.39 -11.93 13.11
C ASN A 13 4.93 -10.55 13.52
N PRO A 14 4.35 -9.44 13.04
CA PRO A 14 4.88 -8.09 13.28
C PRO A 14 5.00 -7.75 14.76
N LYS A 15 4.07 -8.23 15.61
CA LYS A 15 4.12 -8.00 17.05
C LYS A 15 5.26 -8.80 17.70
N LEU A 16 5.51 -10.01 17.23
CA LEU A 16 6.61 -10.83 17.72
C LEU A 16 7.96 -10.21 17.31
N VAL A 17 8.12 -9.81 16.06
CA VAL A 17 9.33 -9.11 15.56
C VAL A 17 9.59 -7.84 16.37
N GLN A 18 8.56 -7.04 16.63
CA GLN A 18 8.68 -5.82 17.43
C GLN A 18 9.03 -6.11 18.89
N THR A 19 8.53 -7.21 19.45
CA THR A 19 8.88 -7.67 20.82
C THR A 19 10.32 -8.18 20.89
N VAL A 20 10.75 -8.97 19.91
CA VAL A 20 12.12 -9.51 19.81
C VAL A 20 13.14 -8.38 19.65
N ASN A 21 12.83 -7.37 18.85
CA ASN A 21 13.72 -6.22 18.61
C ASN A 21 13.61 -5.12 19.68
N SER A 22 12.78 -5.30 20.72
CA SER A 22 12.56 -4.28 21.76
C SER A 22 13.75 -4.11 22.69
N SER A 23 14.46 -5.19 23.02
CA SER A 23 15.67 -5.17 23.85
C SER A 23 16.49 -6.44 23.67
N HIS A 24 17.80 -6.35 23.94
CA HIS A 24 18.69 -7.51 23.89
C HIS A 24 18.27 -8.60 24.88
N ASP A 25 17.84 -8.21 26.10
CA ASP A 25 17.39 -9.15 27.11
C ASP A 25 16.13 -9.91 26.68
N THR A 26 15.20 -9.23 25.99
CA THR A 26 13.99 -9.84 25.43
C THR A 26 14.34 -10.87 24.36
N PHE A 27 15.28 -10.55 23.47
CA PHE A 27 15.78 -11.49 22.48
C PHE A 27 16.39 -12.73 23.13
N VAL A 28 17.30 -12.56 24.10
CA VAL A 28 17.99 -13.67 24.78
C VAL A 28 16.99 -14.58 25.49
N SER A 29 15.98 -13.99 26.16
CA SER A 29 14.93 -14.77 26.83
C SER A 29 14.11 -15.62 25.85
N LEU A 30 13.67 -15.04 24.74
CA LEU A 30 12.92 -15.75 23.70
C LEU A 30 13.77 -16.81 22.98
N TRP A 31 15.05 -16.52 22.76
CA TRP A 31 16.01 -17.45 22.19
C TRP A 31 16.20 -18.68 23.08
N ASN A 32 16.34 -18.49 24.40
CA ASN A 32 16.45 -19.59 25.36
C ASN A 32 15.19 -20.47 25.37
N ILE A 33 14.00 -19.87 25.28
CA ILE A 33 12.73 -20.61 25.18
C ILE A 33 12.69 -21.45 23.89
N LEU A 34 13.07 -20.86 22.75
CA LEU A 34 13.15 -21.57 21.49
C LEU A 34 14.14 -22.75 21.57
N HIS A 35 15.32 -22.52 22.14
CA HIS A 35 16.36 -23.53 22.33
C HIS A 35 15.86 -24.70 23.21
N GLU A 36 15.14 -24.43 24.30
CA GLU A 36 14.51 -25.47 25.11
C GLU A 36 13.44 -26.27 24.36
N ILE A 37 12.64 -25.62 23.51
CA ILE A 37 11.63 -26.30 22.69
C ILE A 37 12.31 -27.19 21.65
N LEU A 38 13.35 -26.71 20.98
CA LEU A 38 14.13 -27.48 20.01
C LEU A 38 14.79 -28.71 20.66
N LEU A 39 15.35 -28.54 21.87
CA LEU A 39 15.85 -29.64 22.70
C LEU A 39 14.77 -30.69 22.99
N LYS A 40 13.57 -30.25 23.42
CA LYS A 40 12.44 -31.16 23.70
C LYS A 40 11.94 -31.91 22.46
N LEU A 41 12.15 -31.35 21.27
CA LEU A 41 11.82 -31.97 19.99
C LEU A 41 12.92 -32.92 19.47
N ASN A 42 13.98 -33.18 20.24
CA ASN A 42 15.18 -33.90 19.79
C ASN A 42 15.81 -33.29 18.52
N TYR A 43 15.68 -31.97 18.35
CA TYR A 43 16.35 -31.27 17.26
C TYR A 43 17.85 -31.20 17.56
N ASP A 44 18.70 -31.37 16.54
CA ASP A 44 20.15 -31.33 16.73
C ASP A 44 20.62 -29.90 17.08
N VAL A 45 20.74 -29.65 18.37
CA VAL A 45 21.20 -28.39 18.96
C VAL A 45 22.70 -28.13 18.77
N ASN A 46 23.49 -29.13 18.35
CA ASN A 46 24.90 -28.88 18.02
C ASN A 46 25.01 -27.93 16.84
N LEU A 47 24.11 -28.06 15.86
CA LEU A 47 24.02 -27.13 14.73
C LEU A 47 23.74 -25.69 15.19
N VAL A 48 22.92 -25.52 16.24
CA VAL A 48 22.60 -24.20 16.80
C VAL A 48 23.83 -23.57 17.48
N LYS A 49 24.59 -24.36 18.24
CA LYS A 49 25.85 -23.91 18.86
C LYS A 49 26.95 -23.64 17.83
N ASP A 50 26.99 -24.44 16.76
CA ASP A 50 27.90 -24.26 15.64
C ASP A 50 27.55 -22.97 14.87
N ILE A 51 26.27 -22.62 14.73
CA ILE A 51 25.85 -21.33 14.15
C ILE A 51 26.20 -20.16 15.08
N GLU A 52 26.01 -20.31 16.39
CA GLU A 52 26.25 -19.26 17.39
C GLU A 52 27.74 -18.89 17.50
N SER A 53 28.63 -19.88 17.36
CA SER A 53 30.08 -19.72 17.56
C SER A 53 30.92 -19.87 16.28
N GLY A 54 30.30 -20.28 15.18
CA GLY A 54 30.99 -20.63 13.94
C GLY A 54 31.02 -19.52 12.90
N ASP A 55 31.99 -19.65 11.99
CA ASP A 55 32.08 -18.83 10.79
C ASP A 55 30.98 -19.24 9.81
N LEU A 56 29.97 -18.38 9.63
CA LEU A 56 28.84 -18.60 8.72
C LEU A 56 29.29 -18.85 7.26
N ASP A 57 30.48 -18.40 6.85
CA ASP A 57 31.04 -18.71 5.53
C ASP A 57 31.37 -20.21 5.38
N LYS A 58 31.68 -20.89 6.48
CA LYS A 58 31.96 -22.34 6.50
C LYS A 58 30.70 -23.18 6.66
N LEU A 59 29.61 -22.57 7.14
CA LEU A 59 28.29 -23.17 7.29
C LEU A 59 27.38 -22.79 6.12
N THR A 60 27.73 -23.28 4.93
CA THR A 60 27.07 -22.90 3.66
C THR A 60 25.55 -23.13 3.66
N SER A 61 25.06 -24.19 4.31
CA SER A 61 23.61 -24.45 4.47
C SER A 61 22.90 -23.36 5.28
N CYS A 62 23.55 -22.85 6.32
CA CYS A 62 23.02 -21.79 7.17
C CYS A 62 23.05 -20.45 6.43
N ARG A 63 24.14 -20.17 5.71
CA ARG A 63 24.26 -18.97 4.87
C ARG A 63 23.21 -18.95 3.75
N HIS A 64 23.00 -20.07 3.05
CA HIS A 64 21.96 -20.17 2.03
C HIS A 64 20.58 -19.92 2.63
N SER A 65 20.29 -20.51 3.79
CA SER A 65 19.00 -20.32 4.47
C SER A 65 18.79 -18.86 4.87
N LEU A 66 19.82 -18.19 5.40
CA LEU A 66 19.78 -16.78 5.77
C LEU A 66 19.47 -15.89 4.55
N LEU A 67 20.20 -16.06 3.44
CA LEU A 67 20.01 -15.27 2.23
C LEU A 67 18.62 -15.50 1.61
N THR A 68 18.15 -16.75 1.60
CA THR A 68 16.78 -17.08 1.14
C THR A 68 15.74 -16.33 1.98
N ILE A 69 15.88 -16.33 3.30
CA ILE A 69 14.94 -15.63 4.20
C ILE A 69 15.00 -14.12 3.96
N GLN A 70 16.19 -13.53 3.82
CA GLN A 70 16.32 -12.10 3.55
C GLN A 70 15.67 -11.69 2.22
N LEU A 71 15.89 -12.45 1.14
CA LEU A 71 15.23 -12.20 -0.15
C LEU A 71 13.71 -12.38 -0.05
N GLN A 72 13.23 -13.37 0.73
CA GLN A 72 11.80 -13.57 0.96
C GLN A 72 11.17 -12.38 1.69
N VAL A 73 11.84 -11.82 2.71
CA VAL A 73 11.38 -10.62 3.40
C VAL A 73 11.23 -9.43 2.44
N LEU A 74 12.17 -9.26 1.51
CA LEU A 74 12.07 -8.21 0.48
C LEU A 74 10.91 -8.44 -0.49
N LEU A 75 10.63 -9.69 -0.87
CA LEU A 75 9.48 -10.03 -1.72
C LEU A 75 8.15 -9.75 -1.00
N ASP A 76 8.07 -10.06 0.29
CA ASP A 76 6.91 -9.77 1.12
C ASP A 76 6.71 -8.24 1.27
N GLU A 77 7.79 -7.49 1.46
CA GLU A 77 7.75 -6.02 1.46
C GLU A 77 7.26 -5.47 0.11
N CYS A 78 7.74 -6.00 -1.03
CA CYS A 78 7.23 -5.63 -2.34
C CYS A 78 5.72 -5.84 -2.44
N LYS A 79 5.19 -6.94 -1.90
CA LYS A 79 3.75 -7.27 -1.92
C LYS A 79 2.92 -6.28 -1.11
N GLU A 80 3.39 -5.87 0.06
CA GLU A 80 2.72 -4.86 0.88
C GLU A 80 2.74 -3.46 0.25
N LEU A 81 3.87 -3.08 -0.38
CA LEU A 81 4.00 -1.82 -1.11
C LEU A 81 3.14 -1.80 -2.38
N ASP A 82 3.05 -2.92 -3.11
CA ASP A 82 2.21 -3.07 -4.29
C ASP A 82 0.72 -2.94 -3.93
N LYS A 83 0.29 -3.54 -2.83
CA LYS A 83 -1.06 -3.38 -2.27
C LYS A 83 -1.36 -1.92 -1.92
N SER A 84 -0.43 -1.24 -1.24
CA SER A 84 -0.61 0.16 -0.84
C SER A 84 -0.70 1.09 -2.06
N THR A 85 0.17 0.89 -3.04
CA THR A 85 0.17 1.64 -4.31
C THR A 85 -1.11 1.39 -5.10
N SER A 86 -1.56 0.14 -5.18
CA SER A 86 -2.81 -0.24 -5.84
C SER A 86 -4.03 0.42 -5.19
N MET A 87 -4.06 0.49 -3.85
CA MET A 87 -5.11 1.18 -3.11
C MET A 87 -5.13 2.69 -3.43
N ASN A 88 -3.96 3.34 -3.50
CA ASN A 88 -3.86 4.74 -3.93
C ASN A 88 -4.38 4.90 -5.38
N GLY A 89 -4.03 3.99 -6.29
CA GLY A 89 -4.50 4.01 -7.68
C GLY A 89 -6.02 3.86 -7.82
N LEU A 90 -6.62 2.95 -7.05
CA LEU A 90 -8.08 2.79 -6.98
C LEU A 90 -8.76 4.06 -6.44
N ALA A 91 -8.19 4.67 -5.39
CA ALA A 91 -8.74 5.87 -4.78
C ALA A 91 -8.70 7.08 -5.73
N VAL A 92 -7.57 7.31 -6.43
CA VAL A 92 -7.47 8.33 -7.49
C VAL A 92 -8.48 8.08 -8.60
N SER A 93 -8.58 6.84 -9.09
CA SER A 93 -9.50 6.51 -10.18
C SER A 93 -10.96 6.78 -9.79
N LYS A 94 -11.33 6.44 -8.55
CA LYS A 94 -12.65 6.74 -8.01
C LYS A 94 -12.90 8.24 -7.89
N LEU A 95 -11.93 9.00 -7.37
CA LEU A 95 -12.00 10.45 -7.24
C LEU A 95 -12.25 11.13 -8.61
N ILE A 96 -11.51 10.71 -9.64
CA ILE A 96 -11.68 11.20 -11.02
C ILE A 96 -13.09 10.88 -11.53
N SER A 97 -13.58 9.66 -11.29
CA SER A 97 -14.93 9.25 -11.69
C SER A 97 -16.01 10.11 -11.02
N ASP A 98 -15.94 10.27 -9.70
CA ASP A 98 -16.92 11.03 -8.91
C ASP A 98 -16.94 12.52 -9.32
N TYR A 99 -15.78 13.09 -9.61
CA TYR A 99 -15.63 14.44 -10.11
C TYR A 99 -16.24 14.62 -11.51
N ASN A 100 -15.91 13.73 -12.45
CA ASN A 100 -16.44 13.77 -13.82
C ASN A 100 -17.97 13.60 -13.82
N GLU A 101 -18.52 12.71 -12.99
CA GLU A 101 -19.97 12.56 -12.86
C GLU A 101 -20.62 13.85 -12.34
N THR A 102 -20.00 14.50 -11.34
CA THR A 102 -20.53 15.74 -10.76
C THR A 102 -20.55 16.88 -11.76
N ILE A 103 -19.48 17.07 -12.54
CA ILE A 103 -19.40 18.15 -13.54
C ILE A 103 -20.32 17.89 -14.73
N SER A 104 -20.46 16.63 -15.17
CA SER A 104 -21.34 16.28 -16.29
C SER A 104 -22.81 16.69 -16.08
N LYS A 105 -23.22 16.90 -14.81
CA LYS A 105 -24.57 17.34 -14.42
C LYS A 105 -24.75 18.87 -14.43
N GLN A 106 -23.71 19.66 -14.68
CA GLN A 106 -23.83 21.12 -14.83
C GLN A 106 -24.06 21.52 -16.30
N GLU A 107 -25.11 22.30 -16.57
CA GLU A 107 -25.43 22.82 -17.92
C GLU A 107 -24.39 23.83 -18.46
N ASN A 108 -23.57 24.43 -17.60
CA ASN A 108 -22.45 25.29 -17.97
C ASN A 108 -21.18 24.72 -17.33
N GLY A 109 -20.54 23.77 -18.02
CA GLY A 109 -19.39 23.03 -17.51
C GLY A 109 -18.30 23.92 -16.91
N PHE A 110 -18.20 23.93 -15.58
CA PHE A 110 -16.99 24.33 -14.91
C PHE A 110 -15.96 23.22 -15.13
N SER A 111 -14.95 23.44 -15.97
CA SER A 111 -13.73 22.63 -15.88
C SER A 111 -12.85 23.27 -14.81
N ASP A 112 -12.70 22.62 -13.66
CA ASP A 112 -11.54 22.93 -12.81
C ASP A 112 -10.34 22.15 -13.37
N ASP A 113 -9.64 22.82 -14.28
CA ASP A 113 -8.43 22.30 -14.93
C ASP A 113 -7.35 21.92 -13.91
N GLN A 114 -7.36 22.52 -12.70
CA GLN A 114 -6.39 22.19 -11.66
C GLN A 114 -6.62 20.79 -11.08
N PHE A 115 -7.86 20.36 -10.89
CA PHE A 115 -8.15 18.99 -10.45
C PHE A 115 -7.61 17.97 -11.45
N SER A 116 -7.97 18.12 -12.73
CA SER A 116 -7.62 17.19 -13.79
C SER A 116 -6.10 17.05 -13.92
N ILE A 117 -5.36 18.16 -13.83
CA ILE A 117 -3.89 18.16 -13.87
C ILE A 117 -3.31 17.43 -12.66
N LYS A 118 -3.76 17.75 -11.44
CA LYS A 118 -3.24 17.13 -10.21
C LYS A 118 -3.56 15.64 -10.14
N ALA A 119 -4.79 15.26 -10.44
CA ALA A 119 -5.22 13.87 -10.43
C ALA A 119 -4.46 13.04 -11.48
N LYS A 120 -4.23 13.60 -12.67
CA LYS A 120 -3.44 12.95 -13.73
C LYS A 120 -1.97 12.79 -13.33
N SER A 121 -1.36 13.84 -12.77
CA SER A 121 0.01 13.79 -12.25
C SER A 121 0.18 12.69 -11.19
N LEU A 122 -0.75 12.62 -10.23
CA LEU A 122 -0.74 11.58 -9.21
C LEU A 122 -0.95 10.18 -9.80
N GLN A 123 -1.84 10.02 -10.78
CA GLN A 123 -2.06 8.76 -11.48
C GLN A 123 -0.79 8.27 -12.21
N ASP A 124 -0.08 9.17 -12.88
CA ASP A 124 1.16 8.85 -13.59
C ASP A 124 2.30 8.50 -12.60
N SER A 125 2.38 9.21 -11.47
CA SER A 125 3.29 8.88 -10.36
C SER A 125 3.03 7.48 -9.79
N ILE A 126 1.76 7.12 -9.55
CA ILE A 126 1.36 5.79 -9.08
C ILE A 126 1.77 4.72 -10.09
N ALA A 127 1.50 4.94 -11.38
CA ALA A 127 1.86 3.99 -12.43
C ALA A 127 3.38 3.75 -12.51
N LEU A 128 4.18 4.82 -12.36
CA LEU A 128 5.64 4.72 -12.32
C LEU A 128 6.11 3.86 -11.13
N VAL A 129 5.56 4.09 -9.93
CA VAL A 129 5.90 3.30 -8.75
C VAL A 129 5.53 1.82 -8.92
N MET A 130 4.37 1.51 -9.49
CA MET A 130 3.97 0.12 -9.77
C MET A 130 4.95 -0.57 -10.74
N GLN A 131 5.40 0.13 -11.78
CA GLN A 131 6.40 -0.41 -12.71
C GLN A 131 7.74 -0.67 -12.01
N LEU A 132 8.21 0.27 -11.17
CA LEU A 132 9.45 0.11 -10.40
C LEU A 132 9.38 -1.07 -9.42
N LEU A 133 8.26 -1.22 -8.70
CA LEU A 133 8.03 -2.37 -7.81
C LEU A 133 8.04 -3.69 -8.57
N SER A 134 7.40 -3.76 -9.74
CA SER A 134 7.41 -4.96 -10.58
C SER A 134 8.81 -5.34 -11.04
N LEU A 135 9.62 -4.35 -11.44
CA LEU A 135 11.01 -4.56 -11.85
C LEU A 135 11.85 -5.10 -10.68
N ILE A 136 11.78 -4.44 -9.51
CA ILE A 136 12.51 -4.87 -8.31
C ILE A 136 12.11 -6.28 -7.89
N LYS A 137 10.81 -6.58 -7.88
CA LYS A 137 10.30 -7.91 -7.53
C LYS A 137 10.82 -8.99 -8.48
N SER A 138 10.88 -8.72 -9.79
CA SER A 138 11.48 -9.63 -10.77
C SER A 138 12.96 -9.87 -10.47
N SER A 139 13.72 -8.81 -10.23
CA SER A 139 15.16 -8.91 -9.94
C SER A 139 15.45 -9.68 -8.65
N ILE A 140 14.67 -9.47 -7.58
CA ILE A 140 14.80 -10.26 -6.32
C ILE A 140 14.48 -11.74 -6.57
N SER A 141 13.45 -12.02 -7.38
CA SER A 141 13.07 -13.40 -7.73
C SER A 141 14.19 -14.10 -8.50
N GLU A 142 14.86 -13.40 -9.41
CA GLU A 142 16.03 -13.91 -10.14
C GLU A 142 17.21 -14.19 -9.20
N LEU A 143 17.51 -13.28 -8.27
CA LEU A 143 18.59 -13.45 -7.29
C LEU A 143 18.40 -14.66 -6.37
N THR A 144 17.15 -15.07 -6.13
CA THR A 144 16.85 -16.27 -5.34
C THR A 144 17.47 -17.53 -5.96
N SER A 145 17.56 -17.58 -7.30
CA SER A 145 18.20 -18.68 -8.01
C SER A 145 19.74 -18.65 -7.94
N ASP A 146 20.33 -17.49 -7.66
CA ASP A 146 21.77 -17.27 -7.58
C ASP A 146 22.36 -17.49 -6.17
N ILE A 147 21.54 -17.77 -5.16
CA ILE A 147 21.97 -18.01 -3.77
C ILE A 147 23.11 -19.05 -3.66
N PRO A 148 23.14 -20.17 -4.40
CA PRO A 148 24.25 -21.12 -4.34
C PRO A 148 25.62 -20.50 -4.72
N PHE A 149 25.61 -19.37 -5.44
CA PHE A 149 26.79 -18.65 -5.91
C PHE A 149 26.97 -17.30 -5.21
N TRP A 150 26.37 -17.13 -4.03
CA TRP A 150 26.17 -15.82 -3.38
C TRP A 150 27.43 -14.96 -3.27
N LYS A 151 28.58 -15.58 -2.95
CA LYS A 151 29.85 -14.88 -2.75
C LYS A 151 30.41 -14.32 -4.06
N GLY A 152 30.28 -15.07 -5.16
CA GLY A 152 30.73 -14.63 -6.48
C GLY A 152 29.79 -13.61 -7.14
N LYS A 153 28.50 -13.65 -6.77
CA LYS A 153 27.47 -12.72 -7.26
C LYS A 153 27.24 -11.51 -6.36
N ASN A 154 27.84 -11.46 -5.17
CA ASN A 154 27.67 -10.40 -4.18
C ASN A 154 26.20 -10.16 -3.74
N ILE A 155 25.46 -11.25 -3.49
CA ILE A 155 24.03 -11.21 -3.16
C ILE A 155 23.74 -10.38 -1.90
N GLU A 156 24.64 -10.37 -0.91
CA GLU A 156 24.49 -9.54 0.29
C GLU A 156 24.49 -8.04 -0.02
N GLY A 157 25.35 -7.61 -0.95
CA GLY A 157 25.35 -6.23 -1.44
C GLY A 157 24.06 -5.90 -2.17
N ASP A 158 23.53 -6.84 -2.97
CA ASP A 158 22.26 -6.66 -3.66
C ASP A 158 21.09 -6.52 -2.68
N ILE A 159 21.03 -7.34 -1.63
CA ILE A 159 20.01 -7.26 -0.57
C ILE A 159 19.97 -5.85 0.03
N ILE A 160 21.13 -5.29 0.41
CA ILE A 160 21.23 -3.92 0.97
C ILE A 160 20.71 -2.87 -0.03
N ILE A 161 21.06 -3.01 -1.30
CA ILE A 161 20.61 -2.10 -2.36
C ILE A 161 19.09 -2.16 -2.52
N TYR A 162 18.49 -3.35 -2.46
CA TYR A 162 17.04 -3.49 -2.58
C TYR A 162 16.30 -2.99 -1.34
N GLU A 163 16.83 -3.20 -0.13
CA GLU A 163 16.29 -2.59 1.10
C GLU A 163 16.22 -1.06 0.96
N GLU A 164 17.30 -0.42 0.48
CA GLU A 164 17.32 1.02 0.28
C GLU A 164 16.31 1.48 -0.79
N LYS A 165 16.22 0.75 -1.91
CA LYS A 165 15.24 1.05 -2.98
C LYS A 165 13.80 0.94 -2.48
N LEU A 166 13.46 -0.12 -1.75
CA LEU A 166 12.11 -0.32 -1.20
C LEU A 166 11.77 0.74 -0.15
N SER A 167 12.74 1.16 0.67
CA SER A 167 12.58 2.28 1.59
C SER A 167 12.25 3.60 0.87
N LYS A 168 12.93 3.90 -0.24
CA LYS A 168 12.64 5.08 -1.07
C LYS A 168 11.24 4.99 -1.71
N ILE A 169 10.86 3.83 -2.21
CA ILE A 169 9.52 3.61 -2.79
C ILE A 169 8.43 3.78 -1.73
N ARG A 170 8.63 3.26 -0.51
CA ARG A 170 7.70 3.48 0.61
C ARG A 170 7.45 4.96 0.86
N ASN A 171 8.50 5.78 0.85
CA ASN A 171 8.35 7.23 1.02
C ASN A 171 7.54 7.86 -0.12
N GLN A 172 7.78 7.45 -1.38
CA GLN A 172 7.00 7.91 -2.52
C GLN A 172 5.51 7.53 -2.39
N ILE A 173 5.21 6.31 -1.93
CA ILE A 173 3.82 5.87 -1.70
C ILE A 173 3.15 6.69 -0.59
N ASN A 174 3.86 6.97 0.50
CA ASN A 174 3.35 7.84 1.57
C ASN A 174 3.06 9.26 1.05
N GLU A 175 3.92 9.78 0.18
CA GLU A 175 3.75 11.09 -0.43
C GLU A 175 2.56 11.12 -1.39
N GLN A 176 2.35 10.05 -2.18
CA GLN A 176 1.15 9.85 -3.00
C GLN A 176 -0.12 9.80 -2.14
N THR A 177 -0.09 9.12 -0.98
CA THR A 177 -1.23 9.08 -0.05
C THR A 177 -1.53 10.47 0.52
N ARG A 178 -0.51 11.28 0.83
CA ARG A 178 -0.70 12.68 1.25
C ARG A 178 -1.33 13.51 0.14
N GLU A 179 -0.77 13.46 -1.07
CA GLU A 179 -1.27 14.19 -2.24
C GLU A 179 -2.71 13.80 -2.57
N LEU A 180 -3.04 12.50 -2.51
CA LEU A 180 -4.41 12.01 -2.65
C LEU A 180 -5.36 12.66 -1.63
N GLY A 181 -4.94 12.78 -0.37
CA GLY A 181 -5.72 13.43 0.69
C GLY A 181 -5.94 14.92 0.42
N GLU A 182 -4.92 15.62 -0.07
CA GLU A 182 -5.00 17.03 -0.44
C GLU A 182 -5.95 17.27 -1.63
N ILE A 183 -5.82 16.46 -2.69
CA ILE A 183 -6.71 16.53 -3.85
C ILE A 183 -8.14 16.24 -3.37
N PHE A 184 -8.37 15.14 -2.65
CA PHE A 184 -9.69 14.81 -2.11
C PHE A 184 -10.30 15.95 -1.29
N HIS A 185 -9.52 16.60 -0.42
CA HIS A 185 -10.00 17.71 0.40
C HIS A 185 -10.44 18.91 -0.45
N SER A 186 -9.60 19.34 -1.40
CA SER A 186 -9.94 20.45 -2.32
C SER A 186 -11.18 20.14 -3.15
N THR A 187 -11.22 18.96 -3.77
CA THR A 187 -12.29 18.56 -4.68
C THR A 187 -13.60 18.31 -3.95
N SER A 188 -13.58 17.76 -2.73
CA SER A 188 -14.80 17.52 -1.95
C SER A 188 -15.52 18.82 -1.61
N LEU A 189 -14.78 19.87 -1.25
CA LEU A 189 -15.35 21.19 -0.99
C LEU A 189 -16.01 21.76 -2.25
N ASP A 190 -15.37 21.61 -3.41
CA ASP A 190 -15.90 22.14 -4.66
C ASP A 190 -17.10 21.31 -5.17
N ILE A 191 -17.07 19.98 -5.01
CA ILE A 191 -18.21 19.09 -5.26
C ILE A 191 -19.40 19.48 -4.37
N VAL A 192 -19.18 19.76 -3.08
CA VAL A 192 -20.25 20.19 -2.16
C VAL A 192 -20.86 21.51 -2.63
N LYS A 193 -20.05 22.52 -2.95
CA LYS A 193 -20.53 23.80 -3.48
C LYS A 193 -21.34 23.63 -4.78
N ILE A 194 -20.89 22.73 -5.66
CA ILE A 194 -21.58 22.42 -6.91
C ILE A 194 -22.96 21.79 -6.61
N LYS A 195 -23.00 20.78 -5.72
CA LYS A 195 -24.25 20.11 -5.32
C LYS A 195 -25.22 21.06 -4.64
N GLU A 196 -24.75 21.93 -3.75
CA GLU A 196 -25.59 22.96 -3.12
C GLU A 196 -26.18 23.90 -4.17
N ARG A 197 -25.37 24.40 -5.11
CA ARG A 197 -25.87 25.25 -6.20
C ARG A 197 -26.93 24.55 -7.05
N LEU A 198 -26.72 23.29 -7.41
CA LEU A 198 -27.69 22.49 -8.17
C LEU A 198 -28.99 22.33 -7.39
N HIS A 199 -28.92 21.97 -6.11
CA HIS A 199 -30.11 21.83 -5.26
C HIS A 199 -30.88 23.15 -5.16
N PHE A 200 -30.20 24.29 -4.97
CA PHE A 200 -30.87 25.61 -4.95
C PHE A 200 -31.49 25.98 -6.30
N GLN A 201 -30.92 25.54 -7.43
CA GLN A 201 -31.51 25.75 -8.76
C GLN A 201 -32.76 24.90 -8.95
N GLU A 202 -32.72 23.61 -8.59
CA GLU A 202 -33.87 22.71 -8.64
C GLU A 202 -35.01 23.20 -7.75
N ASP A 203 -34.72 23.63 -6.52
CA ASP A 203 -35.71 24.19 -5.60
C ASP A 203 -36.35 25.47 -6.15
N ASN A 204 -35.55 26.37 -6.74
CA ASN A 204 -36.08 27.57 -7.38
C ASN A 204 -36.97 27.24 -8.58
N ILE A 205 -36.59 26.26 -9.42
CA ILE A 205 -37.42 25.79 -10.53
C ILE A 205 -38.74 25.22 -10.00
N HIS A 206 -38.71 24.42 -8.93
CA HIS A 206 -39.92 23.88 -8.29
C HIS A 206 -40.83 24.97 -7.70
N ILE A 207 -40.27 26.00 -7.06
CA ILE A 207 -41.01 27.15 -6.54
C ILE A 207 -41.68 27.92 -7.69
N VAL A 208 -40.95 28.22 -8.76
CA VAL A 208 -41.49 28.91 -9.95
C VAL A 208 -42.59 28.08 -10.61
N HIS A 209 -42.42 26.76 -10.73
CA HIS A 209 -43.44 25.89 -11.29
C HIS A 209 -44.71 25.87 -10.42
N ARG A 210 -44.58 25.76 -9.09
CA ARG A 210 -45.73 25.84 -8.17
C ARG A 210 -46.46 27.17 -8.28
N GLN A 211 -45.74 28.30 -8.32
CA GLN A 211 -46.34 29.62 -8.47
C GLN A 211 -47.10 29.76 -9.79
N ARG A 212 -46.57 29.22 -10.90
CA ARG A 212 -47.27 29.18 -12.18
C ARG A 212 -48.52 28.31 -12.12
N SER A 213 -48.45 27.13 -11.50
CA SER A 213 -49.61 26.25 -11.30
C SER A 213 -50.71 26.91 -10.48
N THR A 214 -50.38 27.58 -9.37
CA THR A 214 -51.38 28.31 -8.55
C THR A 214 -51.98 29.51 -9.28
N SER A 215 -51.18 30.21 -10.09
CA SER A 215 -51.64 31.35 -10.89
C SER A 215 -52.59 30.90 -12.02
N SER A 216 -52.33 29.75 -12.64
CA SER A 216 -53.20 29.15 -13.66
C SER A 216 -54.50 28.58 -13.08
N GLN A 217 -54.50 28.15 -11.82
CA GLN A 217 -55.71 27.70 -11.11
C GLN A 217 -56.62 28.90 -10.75
N SER A 218 -56.02 29.97 -10.21
CA SER A 218 -56.71 31.22 -9.86
C SER A 218 -57.46 31.86 -11.04
N LEU A 219 -56.86 31.81 -12.24
CA LEU A 219 -57.48 32.31 -13.47
C LEU A 219 -58.64 31.43 -13.99
N LYS A 220 -58.72 30.15 -13.63
CA LYS A 220 -59.87 29.29 -13.99
C LYS A 220 -61.06 29.51 -13.05
N ASP A 221 -60.81 29.80 -11.79
CA ASP A 221 -61.86 30.02 -10.78
C ASP A 221 -62.48 31.44 -10.85
N THR A 222 -61.87 32.38 -11.59
CA THR A 222 -62.43 33.72 -11.84
C THR A 222 -63.29 33.83 -13.11
N VAL A 223 -63.38 32.78 -13.92
CA VAL A 223 -64.11 32.77 -15.21
C VAL A 223 -65.29 31.76 -15.18
N SER A 224 -65.78 31.40 -13.99
CA SER A 224 -67.00 30.57 -13.84
C SER A 224 -68.15 31.39 -13.26
#